data_AF-A0A2G3E300-F1
#
_entry.id   AF-A0A2G3E300-F1
#
_cell.length_a   1.000
_cell.length_b   1.000
_cell.length_c   1.000
_cell.angle_alpha   90.00
_cell.angle_beta   90.00
_cell.angle_gamma   90.00
#
_symmetry.space_group_name_H-M   'P 1'
#
loop_
_entity.id
_entity.type
_entity.pdbx_description
1 polymer ?
#
loop_
_entity_poly.entity_id
_entity_poly.type
_entity_poly.pdbx_seq_one_letter_code
_entity_poly.pdbx_strand_id
1 'polypeptide(L)'
;MVMQKRANYSFGKELKVEFNNSKRIELINTMIIELPVLRARIGASQADISERIGVSRQTYNAIENSKKKMSWTVFLALFAVFSSDERTLKMLDSIDIFKEGVAKEL
;
A
#
# COMPACT_ATOMS: atom_id res chain seq x y z
N MET A 1 19.66 33.93 15.66
CA MET A 1 19.20 33.74 14.26
C MET A 1 19.41 32.30 13.73
N VAL A 2 20.59 31.68 13.90
CA VAL A 2 20.86 30.30 13.39
C VAL A 2 20.04 29.21 14.09
N MET A 3 19.78 29.33 15.39
CA MET A 3 19.00 28.36 16.17
C MET A 3 17.52 28.28 15.74
N GLN A 4 16.88 29.44 15.45
CA GLN A 4 15.48 29.50 14.98
C GLN A 4 15.29 28.85 13.60
N LYS A 5 16.28 29.04 12.70
CA LYS A 5 16.25 28.47 11.34
C LYS A 5 16.39 26.94 11.34
N ARG A 6 17.18 26.39 12.28
CA ARG A 6 17.32 24.94 12.49
C ARG A 6 16.04 24.31 13.06
N ALA A 7 15.40 24.97 14.03
CA ALA A 7 14.14 24.50 14.61
C ALA A 7 13.02 24.43 13.55
N ASN A 8 12.87 25.48 12.74
CA ASN A 8 11.86 25.51 11.67
C ASN A 8 12.10 24.45 10.58
N TYR A 9 13.36 24.18 10.25
CA TYR A 9 13.73 23.13 9.29
C TYR A 9 13.41 21.72 9.82
N SER A 10 13.76 21.43 11.09
CA SER A 10 13.44 20.14 11.72
C SER A 10 11.93 19.94 11.83
N PHE A 11 11.18 20.96 12.26
CA PHE A 11 9.72 20.90 12.37
C PHE A 11 9.04 20.65 11.01
N GLY A 12 9.47 21.35 9.95
CA GLY A 12 8.95 21.11 8.60
C GLY A 12 9.24 19.71 8.08
N LYS A 13 10.38 19.12 8.46
CA LYS A 13 10.73 17.73 8.12
C LYS A 13 9.85 16.73 8.88
N GLU A 14 9.62 16.95 10.17
CA GLU A 14 8.77 16.09 11.02
C GLU A 14 7.32 16.08 10.52
N LEU A 15 6.73 17.26 10.24
CA LEU A 15 5.37 17.36 9.72
C LEU A 15 5.21 16.63 8.38
N LYS A 16 6.22 16.72 7.49
CA LYS A 16 6.22 16.00 6.21
C LYS A 16 6.30 14.47 6.41
N VAL A 17 7.11 14.01 7.36
CA VAL A 17 7.23 12.58 7.68
C VAL A 17 5.92 12.03 8.24
N GLU A 18 5.29 12.76 9.15
CA GLU A 18 4.01 12.38 9.74
C GLU A 18 2.88 12.33 8.69
N PHE A 19 2.81 13.33 7.81
CA PHE A 19 1.87 13.36 6.71
C PHE A 19 2.04 12.14 5.77
N ASN A 20 3.27 11.84 5.36
CA ASN A 20 3.56 10.69 4.49
C ASN A 20 3.20 9.36 5.18
N ASN A 21 3.45 9.24 6.48
CA ASN A 21 3.07 8.04 7.24
C ASN A 21 1.55 7.83 7.28
N SER A 22 0.79 8.90 7.52
CA SER A 22 -0.67 8.85 7.50
C SER A 22 -1.20 8.40 6.13
N LYS A 23 -0.62 8.91 5.04
CA LYS A 23 -1.02 8.52 3.69
C LYS A 23 -0.72 7.05 3.38
N ARG A 24 0.44 6.55 3.80
CA ARG A 24 0.81 5.13 3.65
C ARG A 24 -0.12 4.20 4.42
N ILE A 25 -0.56 4.61 5.62
CA ILE A 25 -1.53 3.84 6.41
C ILE A 25 -2.87 3.76 5.69
N GLU A 26 -3.33 4.88 5.14
CA GLU A 26 -4.57 4.94 4.37
C GLU A 26 -4.50 4.02 3.14
N LEU A 27 -3.41 4.09 2.36
CA LEU A 27 -3.15 3.20 1.21
C LEU A 27 -3.14 1.71 1.59
N ILE A 28 -2.47 1.37 2.69
CA ILE A 28 -2.41 -0.01 3.20
C ILE A 28 -3.80 -0.51 3.58
N ASN A 29 -4.57 0.30 4.32
CA ASN A 29 -5.89 -0.09 4.78
C ASN A 29 -6.84 -0.31 3.60
N THR A 30 -6.83 0.58 2.61
CA THR A 30 -7.61 0.39 1.39
C THR A 30 -7.18 -0.87 0.65
N MET A 31 -5.86 -1.13 0.52
CA MET A 31 -5.37 -2.35 -0.13
C MET A 31 -5.89 -3.61 0.56
N ILE A 32 -5.84 -3.67 1.89
CA ILE A 32 -6.32 -4.83 2.67
C ILE A 32 -7.79 -5.13 2.38
N ILE A 33 -8.64 -4.09 2.33
CA ILE A 33 -10.08 -4.22 2.05
C ILE A 33 -10.31 -4.78 0.64
N GLU A 34 -9.52 -4.33 -0.33
CA GLU A 34 -9.70 -4.67 -1.75
C GLU A 34 -9.06 -6.01 -2.15
N LEU A 35 -8.17 -6.58 -1.31
CA LEU A 35 -7.43 -7.82 -1.63
C LEU A 35 -8.33 -8.97 -2.13
N PRO A 36 -9.44 -9.33 -1.48
CA PRO A 36 -10.30 -10.42 -1.95
C PRO A 36 -10.90 -10.15 -3.34
N VAL A 37 -11.31 -8.90 -3.59
CA VAL A 37 -11.97 -8.51 -4.84
C VAL A 37 -10.97 -8.43 -5.99
N LEU A 38 -9.81 -7.79 -5.75
CA LEU A 38 -8.72 -7.71 -6.72
C LEU A 38 -8.23 -9.11 -7.11
N ARG A 39 -8.07 -10.00 -6.11
CA ARG A 39 -7.67 -11.38 -6.33
C ARG A 39 -8.73 -12.16 -7.12
N ALA A 40 -10.00 -12.06 -6.75
CA ALA A 40 -11.10 -12.71 -7.47
C ALA A 40 -11.20 -12.23 -8.93
N ARG A 41 -10.93 -10.94 -9.19
CA ARG A 41 -10.96 -10.35 -10.53
C ARG A 41 -9.99 -11.02 -11.51
N ILE A 42 -8.83 -11.45 -11.02
CA ILE A 42 -7.82 -12.17 -11.82
C ILE A 42 -7.87 -13.68 -11.65
N GLY A 43 -8.84 -14.21 -10.89
CA GLY A 43 -9.02 -15.64 -10.66
C GLY A 43 -7.91 -16.28 -9.82
N ALA A 44 -7.16 -15.50 -9.04
CA ALA A 44 -6.03 -16.01 -8.28
C ALA A 44 -6.46 -16.58 -6.92
N SER A 45 -5.75 -17.58 -6.43
CA SER A 45 -5.86 -18.08 -5.05
C SER A 45 -5.00 -17.25 -4.08
N GLN A 46 -5.24 -17.37 -2.78
CA GLN A 46 -4.34 -16.77 -1.77
C GLN A 46 -2.91 -17.31 -1.90
N ALA A 47 -2.75 -18.56 -2.34
CA ALA A 47 -1.45 -19.16 -2.57
C ALA A 47 -0.74 -18.48 -3.74
N ASP A 48 -1.43 -18.28 -4.87
CA ASP A 48 -0.89 -17.68 -6.09
C ASP A 48 -0.36 -16.26 -5.84
N ILE A 49 -1.12 -15.44 -5.09
CA ILE A 49 -0.67 -14.09 -4.74
C ILE A 49 0.51 -14.16 -3.76
N SER A 50 0.43 -15.01 -2.73
CA SER A 50 1.49 -15.12 -1.72
C SER A 50 2.85 -15.51 -2.31
N GLU A 51 2.84 -16.42 -3.29
CA GLU A 51 4.03 -16.84 -4.03
C GLU A 51 4.64 -15.67 -4.82
N ARG A 52 3.80 -14.91 -5.55
CA ARG A 52 4.25 -13.75 -6.35
C ARG A 52 4.89 -12.64 -5.53
N ILE A 53 4.40 -12.40 -4.31
CA ILE A 53 4.91 -11.34 -3.43
C ILE A 53 5.95 -11.82 -2.41
N GLY A 54 6.33 -13.11 -2.44
CA GLY A 54 7.37 -13.67 -1.58
C GLY A 54 7.00 -13.76 -0.11
N VAL A 55 5.73 -14.05 0.22
CA VAL A 55 5.28 -14.31 1.60
C VAL A 55 4.62 -15.68 1.72
N SER A 56 4.53 -16.22 2.94
CA SER A 56 3.77 -17.46 3.13
C SER A 56 2.28 -17.27 2.92
N ARG A 57 1.57 -18.31 2.45
CA ARG A 57 0.10 -18.31 2.33
C ARG A 57 -0.58 -17.92 3.63
N GLN A 58 -0.04 -18.35 4.78
CA GLN A 58 -0.55 -18.00 6.11
C GLN A 58 -0.36 -16.51 6.40
N THR A 59 0.75 -15.91 5.98
CA THR A 59 0.98 -14.47 6.12
C THR A 59 -0.01 -13.68 5.26
N TYR A 60 -0.18 -14.06 4.00
CA TYR A 60 -1.18 -13.44 3.12
C TYR A 60 -2.59 -13.57 3.71
N ASN A 61 -2.98 -14.77 4.15
CA ASN A 61 -4.28 -15.01 4.77
C ASN A 61 -4.50 -14.13 6.01
N ALA A 62 -3.49 -14.00 6.88
CA ALA A 62 -3.59 -13.15 8.06
C ALA A 62 -3.71 -11.66 7.70
N ILE A 63 -3.05 -11.21 6.63
CA ILE A 63 -3.18 -9.83 6.12
C ILE A 63 -4.57 -9.59 5.53
N GLU A 64 -5.04 -10.46 4.62
CA GLU A 64 -6.36 -10.33 3.96
C GLU A 64 -7.52 -10.38 4.97
N ASN A 65 -7.33 -11.04 6.12
CA ASN A 65 -8.30 -11.06 7.22
C ASN A 65 -8.04 -10.00 8.30
N SER A 66 -7.17 -9.02 8.06
CA SER A 66 -6.81 -7.95 9.01
C SER A 66 -6.28 -8.43 10.36
N LYS A 67 -5.80 -9.68 10.45
CA LYS A 67 -5.19 -10.28 11.64
C LYS A 67 -3.70 -9.97 11.78
N LYS A 68 -3.06 -9.49 10.71
CA LYS A 68 -1.65 -9.10 10.68
C LYS A 68 -1.49 -7.78 9.92
N LYS A 69 -0.67 -6.88 10.47
CA LYS A 69 -0.31 -5.62 9.82
C LYS A 69 0.49 -5.87 8.55
N MET A 70 0.07 -5.26 7.45
CA MET A 70 0.82 -5.24 6.18
C MET A 70 2.01 -4.29 6.28
N SER A 71 3.18 -4.69 5.77
CA SER A 71 4.33 -3.81 5.62
C SER A 71 4.24 -3.01 4.31
N TRP A 72 4.92 -1.87 4.25
CA TRP A 72 4.97 -1.06 3.03
C TRP A 72 5.56 -1.82 1.83
N THR A 73 6.57 -2.67 2.06
CA THR A 73 7.14 -3.52 1.01
C THR A 73 6.13 -4.51 0.44
N VAL A 74 5.31 -5.12 1.30
CA VAL A 74 4.23 -6.03 0.86
C VAL A 74 3.16 -5.26 0.09
N PHE A 75 2.80 -4.05 0.54
CA PHE A 75 1.90 -3.17 -0.21
C PHE A 75 2.42 -2.90 -1.63
N LEU A 76 3.68 -2.49 -1.78
CA LEU A 76 4.28 -2.20 -3.09
C LEU A 76 4.30 -3.44 -4.00
N ALA A 77 4.64 -4.60 -3.45
CA ALA A 77 4.62 -5.85 -4.20
C ALA A 77 3.20 -6.22 -4.68
N LEU A 78 2.19 -6.09 -3.81
CA LEU A 78 0.79 -6.30 -4.18
C LEU A 78 0.33 -5.30 -5.25
N PHE A 79 0.66 -4.03 -5.07
CA PHE A 79 0.32 -2.99 -6.04
C PHE A 79 0.95 -3.28 -7.40
N ALA A 80 2.22 -3.69 -7.45
CA ALA A 80 2.88 -4.10 -8.69
C ALA A 80 2.19 -5.29 -9.35
N VAL A 81 1.80 -6.31 -8.59
CA VAL A 81 1.06 -7.47 -9.10
C VAL A 81 -0.27 -7.05 -9.72
N PHE A 82 -1.08 -6.25 -9.01
CA PHE A 82 -2.41 -5.86 -9.48
C PHE A 82 -2.41 -4.78 -10.57
N SER A 83 -1.41 -3.90 -10.60
CA SER A 83 -1.27 -2.92 -11.70
C SER A 83 -0.75 -3.55 -12.99
N SER A 84 -0.15 -4.73 -12.94
CA SER A 84 0.34 -5.45 -14.12
C SER A 84 -0.75 -6.19 -14.92
N ASP A 85 -1.96 -6.34 -14.37
CA ASP A 85 -3.11 -6.93 -15.05
C ASP A 85 -4.16 -5.85 -15.34
N GLU A 86 -4.56 -5.70 -16.60
CA GLU A 86 -5.47 -4.64 -17.06
C GLU A 86 -6.79 -4.59 -16.27
N ARG A 87 -7.31 -5.76 -15.84
CA ARG A 87 -8.61 -5.85 -15.16
C ARG A 87 -8.55 -5.27 -13.76
N THR A 88 -7.44 -5.49 -13.06
CA THR A 88 -7.20 -4.94 -11.72
C THR A 88 -6.60 -3.54 -11.79
N LEU A 89 -5.84 -3.18 -12.82
CA LEU A 89 -5.41 -1.80 -13.06
C LEU A 89 -6.63 -0.86 -13.17
N LYS A 90 -7.63 -1.22 -13.97
CA LYS A 90 -8.89 -0.46 -14.07
C LYS A 90 -9.61 -0.32 -12.73
N MET A 91 -9.52 -1.33 -11.86
CA MET A 91 -10.08 -1.25 -10.50
C MET A 91 -9.28 -0.30 -9.62
N LEU A 92 -7.94 -0.41 -9.63
CA LEU A 92 -7.07 0.49 -8.86
C LEU A 92 -7.28 1.95 -9.28
N ASP A 93 -7.42 2.22 -10.59
CA ASP A 93 -7.67 3.56 -11.13
C ASP A 93 -9.04 4.15 -10.71
N SER A 94 -10.00 3.29 -10.39
CA SER A 94 -11.33 3.69 -9.90
C SER A 94 -11.34 4.07 -8.41
N ILE A 95 -10.25 3.83 -7.69
CA ILE A 95 -10.10 4.12 -6.27
C ILE A 95 -9.21 5.36 -6.14
N ASP A 96 -9.81 6.48 -5.74
CA ASP A 96 -9.16 7.81 -5.71
C ASP A 96 -7.81 7.81 -4.99
N ILE A 97 -7.71 7.10 -3.86
CA ILE A 97 -6.48 7.06 -3.08
C ILE A 97 -5.31 6.42 -3.82
N PHE A 98 -5.54 5.39 -4.64
CA PHE A 98 -4.49 4.72 -5.40
C PHE A 98 -4.04 5.56 -6.58
N LYS A 99 -5.00 6.22 -7.25
CA LYS A 99 -4.74 7.15 -8.34
C LYS A 99 -3.87 8.33 -7.92
N GLU A 100 -4.13 8.90 -6.74
CA GLU A 100 -3.41 10.09 -6.27
C GLU A 100 -2.15 9.79 -5.45
N GLY A 101 -2.15 8.65 -4.74
CA GLY A 101 -1.18 8.37 -3.68
C GLY A 101 0.09 7.68 -4.15
N VAL A 102 -0.02 6.70 -5.06
CA VAL A 102 1.13 5.83 -5.36
C VAL A 102 2.17 6.54 -6.23
N ALA A 103 1.75 7.35 -7.20
CA ALA A 103 2.66 8.10 -8.08
C ALA A 103 3.49 9.19 -7.36
N LYS A 104 3.10 9.60 -6.14
CA LYS A 104 3.81 10.62 -5.35
C LYS A 104 4.78 10.04 -4.32
N GLU A 105 4.67 8.74 -4.05
CA GLU A 105 5.47 8.02 -3.05
C GLU A 105 6.52 7.07 -3.66
N LEU A 106 6.47 6.86 -4.99
CA LEU A 106 7.51 6.24 -5.82
C LEU A 106 8.53 7.30 -6.28
#